data_AF-A0A5K1D9Z2-F1
#
_entry.id   AF-A0A5K1D9Z2-F1
#
_cell.length_a   1.000
_cell.length_b   1.000
_cell.length_c   1.000
_cell.angle_alpha   90.00
_cell.angle_beta   90.00
_cell.angle_gamma   90.00
#
_symmetry.space_group_name_H-M   'P 1'
#
loop_
_entity.id
_entity.type
_entity.pdbx_description
1 polymer ?
#
loop_
_entity_poly.entity_id
_entity_poly.type
_entity_poly.pdbx_seq_one_letter_code
_entity_poly.pdbx_strand_id
1 'polypeptide(L)'
;GTSMLAVAAWLPSMAPPSCDGQLGSCKPSSPTQFAFLCLAFSVTTLGGAGTWFTYVTMGANQFDRKKEQERFVSYYFITTTVSTLVPSTVIVYVMDNVGWNWGYGLCAVLSAISLALFLPAKWFCRDARPEGSPFINLARVVVSAARKIKFRLSVKKEDYCHGSGKHSDLTDSF
;
A
#
# COMPACT_ATOMS: atom_id res chain seq x y z
N GLY A 1 8.52 3.22 -10.03
CA GLY A 1 8.99 1.99 -9.33
C GLY A 1 9.71 1.07 -10.30
N THR A 2 8.98 0.38 -11.17
CA THR A 2 9.53 -0.59 -12.13
C THR A 2 10.61 -0.01 -13.05
N SER A 3 10.47 1.22 -13.53
CA SER A 3 11.50 1.90 -14.32
C SER A 3 12.80 2.13 -13.54
N MET A 4 12.72 2.41 -12.23
CA MET A 4 13.92 2.59 -11.38
C MET A 4 14.66 1.26 -11.21
N LEU A 5 13.93 0.15 -11.05
CA LEU A 5 14.50 -1.19 -10.99
C LEU A 5 15.13 -1.61 -12.32
N ALA A 6 14.50 -1.27 -13.45
CA ALA A 6 15.09 -1.49 -14.76
C ALA A 6 16.39 -0.69 -14.92
N VAL A 7 16.42 0.59 -14.56
CA VAL A 7 17.65 1.39 -14.60
C VAL A 7 18.72 0.79 -13.66
N ALA A 8 18.34 0.33 -12.47
CA ALA A 8 19.27 -0.31 -11.53
C ALA A 8 19.90 -1.60 -12.09
N ALA A 9 19.13 -2.38 -12.84
CA ALA A 9 19.59 -3.62 -13.44
C ALA A 9 20.53 -3.35 -14.64
N TRP A 10 20.21 -2.36 -15.47
CA TRP A 10 20.99 -2.06 -16.67
C TRP A 10 22.27 -1.25 -16.38
N LEU A 11 22.36 -0.55 -15.24
CA LEU A 11 23.58 0.14 -14.85
C LEU A 11 24.56 -0.80 -14.12
N PRO A 12 25.70 -1.17 -14.72
CA PRO A 12 26.72 -1.99 -14.07
C PRO A 12 27.38 -1.29 -12.86
N SER A 13 27.17 0.04 -12.71
CA SER A 13 27.59 0.79 -11.53
C SER A 13 26.66 0.63 -10.33
N MET A 14 25.45 0.07 -10.53
CA MET A 14 24.43 -0.16 -9.49
C MET A 14 24.25 -1.65 -9.18
N ALA A 15 24.62 -2.53 -10.11
CA ALA A 15 24.75 -3.96 -9.87
C ALA A 15 26.09 -4.29 -9.18
N PRO A 16 26.14 -5.22 -8.22
CA PRO A 16 27.41 -5.71 -7.69
C PRO A 16 28.24 -6.35 -8.81
N PRO A 17 29.57 -6.19 -8.81
CA PRO A 17 30.43 -6.77 -9.84
C PRO A 17 30.28 -8.30 -9.87
N SER A 18 30.28 -8.87 -11.07
CA SER A 18 30.18 -10.31 -11.28
C SER A 18 31.29 -11.03 -10.52
N CYS A 19 30.92 -11.85 -9.55
CA CYS A 19 31.90 -12.62 -8.78
C CYS A 19 32.28 -13.87 -9.56
N ASP A 20 33.55 -13.92 -9.97
CA ASP A 20 34.12 -15.13 -10.56
C ASP A 20 34.38 -16.13 -9.42
N GLY A 21 33.64 -17.25 -9.45
CA GLY A 21 33.66 -18.28 -8.40
C GLY A 21 35.01 -18.97 -8.22
N GLN A 22 35.98 -18.68 -9.08
CA GLN A 22 37.33 -19.26 -9.09
C GLN A 22 38.28 -18.64 -8.05
N LEU A 23 38.04 -17.40 -7.56
CA LEU A 23 39.01 -16.68 -6.71
C LEU A 23 38.47 -16.24 -5.33
N GLY A 24 37.32 -16.77 -4.89
CA GLY A 24 36.85 -16.67 -3.48
C GLY A 24 36.64 -15.27 -2.88
N SER A 25 36.91 -14.19 -3.60
CA SER A 25 36.84 -12.81 -3.12
C SER A 25 35.72 -12.07 -3.84
N CYS A 26 34.51 -12.20 -3.29
CA CYS A 26 33.35 -11.45 -3.74
C CYS A 26 33.25 -10.17 -2.92
N LYS A 27 33.39 -8.99 -3.56
CA LYS A 27 33.28 -7.70 -2.87
C LYS A 27 31.81 -7.44 -2.56
N PRO A 28 31.44 -7.18 -1.29
CA PRO A 28 30.06 -6.86 -0.94
C PRO A 28 29.59 -5.58 -1.63
N SER A 29 28.29 -5.53 -1.94
CA SER A 29 27.61 -4.37 -2.54
C SER A 29 27.82 -3.12 -1.66
N SER A 30 27.97 -1.95 -2.30
CA SER A 30 28.06 -0.69 -1.56
C SER A 30 26.77 -0.44 -0.77
N PRO A 31 26.82 0.11 0.47
CA PRO A 31 25.64 0.47 1.25
C PRO A 31 24.67 1.39 0.48
N THR A 32 25.20 2.26 -0.37
CA THR A 32 24.41 3.19 -1.20
C THR A 32 23.63 2.49 -2.31
N GLN A 33 24.22 1.48 -2.96
CA GLN A 33 23.56 0.67 -3.98
C GLN A 33 22.40 -0.12 -3.36
N PHE A 34 22.65 -0.71 -2.19
CA PHE A 34 21.62 -1.46 -1.46
C PHE A 34 20.46 -0.56 -1.01
N ALA A 35 20.76 0.62 -0.45
CA ALA A 35 19.73 1.59 -0.05
C ALA A 35 18.86 2.03 -1.23
N PHE A 36 19.45 2.28 -2.40
CA PHE A 36 18.72 2.63 -3.61
C PHE A 36 17.78 1.52 -4.06
N LEU A 37 18.25 0.27 -4.07
CA LEU A 37 17.43 -0.90 -4.40
C LEU A 37 16.25 -1.06 -3.43
N CYS A 38 16.48 -0.91 -2.12
CA CYS A 38 15.41 -0.95 -1.11
C CYS A 38 14.36 0.15 -1.33
N LEU A 39 14.79 1.37 -1.65
CA LEU A 39 13.86 2.45 -1.98
C LEU A 39 13.06 2.14 -3.25
N ALA A 40 13.72 1.68 -4.32
CA ALA A 40 13.07 1.34 -5.57
C ALA A 40 12.03 0.21 -5.38
N PHE A 41 12.36 -0.81 -4.58
CA PHE A 41 11.45 -1.89 -4.23
C PHE A 41 10.27 -1.37 -3.40
N SER A 42 10.54 -0.56 -2.36
CA SER A 42 9.50 0.02 -1.51
C SER A 42 8.49 0.86 -2.30
N VAL A 43 8.99 1.72 -3.21
CA VAL A 43 8.12 2.52 -4.08
C VAL A 43 7.30 1.64 -5.02
N THR A 44 7.88 0.54 -5.52
CA THR A 44 7.20 -0.39 -6.43
C THR A 44 6.09 -1.15 -5.73
N THR A 45 6.35 -1.70 -4.53
CA THR A 45 5.35 -2.46 -3.78
C THR A 45 4.22 -1.56 -3.28
N LEU A 46 4.53 -0.36 -2.78
CA LEU A 46 3.52 0.61 -2.35
C LEU A 46 2.62 1.04 -3.51
N GLY A 47 3.21 1.33 -4.68
CA GLY A 47 2.46 1.70 -5.88
C GLY A 47 1.59 0.56 -6.41
N GLY A 48 2.14 -0.66 -6.47
CA GLY A 48 1.44 -1.84 -6.97
C GLY A 48 0.27 -2.24 -6.09
N ALA A 49 0.47 -2.26 -4.76
CA ALA A 49 -0.58 -2.62 -3.81
C ALA A 49 -1.78 -1.66 -3.88
N GLY A 50 -1.54 -0.34 -3.85
CA GLY A 50 -2.63 0.65 -3.94
C GLY A 50 -3.43 0.52 -5.23
N THR A 51 -2.73 0.39 -6.36
CA THR A 51 -3.33 0.24 -7.68
C THR A 51 -4.24 -1.00 -7.76
N TRP A 52 -3.76 -2.13 -7.24
CA TRP A 52 -4.50 -3.40 -7.24
C TRP A 52 -5.86 -3.29 -6.52
N PHE A 53 -5.89 -2.70 -5.32
CA PHE A 53 -7.13 -2.56 -4.56
C PHE A 53 -8.14 -1.63 -5.24
N THR A 54 -7.65 -0.60 -5.94
CA THR A 54 -8.52 0.40 -6.59
C THR A 54 -9.12 -0.10 -7.92
N TYR A 55 -8.46 -1.02 -8.63
CA TYR A 55 -8.96 -1.52 -9.92
C TYR A 55 -10.33 -2.19 -9.84
N VAL A 56 -10.55 -3.02 -8.83
CA VAL A 56 -11.83 -3.75 -8.67
C VAL A 56 -12.96 -2.79 -8.38
N THR A 57 -12.75 -1.83 -7.48
CA THR A 57 -13.79 -0.87 -7.09
C THR A 57 -14.10 0.09 -8.22
N MET A 58 -13.08 0.59 -8.95
CA MET A 58 -13.29 1.41 -10.15
C MET A 58 -14.07 0.66 -11.23
N GLY A 59 -13.74 -0.61 -11.48
CA GLY A 59 -14.45 -1.44 -12.47
C GLY A 59 -15.89 -1.73 -12.06
N ALA A 60 -16.12 -2.07 -10.79
CA ALA A 60 -17.47 -2.29 -10.26
C ALA A 60 -18.33 -1.01 -10.34
N ASN A 61 -17.72 0.17 -10.14
CA ASN A 61 -18.42 1.45 -10.19
C ASN A 61 -18.91 1.85 -11.60
N GLN A 62 -18.56 1.10 -12.65
CA GLN A 62 -19.12 1.29 -14.00
C GLN A 62 -20.55 0.73 -14.13
N PHE A 63 -20.96 -0.17 -13.24
CA PHE A 63 -22.28 -0.81 -13.30
C PHE A 63 -23.21 -0.22 -12.23
N ASP A 64 -24.41 0.21 -12.62
CA ASP A 64 -25.39 0.78 -11.69
C ASP A 64 -26.18 -0.32 -10.92
N ARG A 65 -26.22 -1.56 -11.43
CA ARG A 65 -26.98 -2.66 -10.82
C ARG A 65 -26.10 -3.55 -9.93
N LYS A 66 -26.50 -3.74 -8.67
CA LYS A 66 -25.78 -4.59 -7.69
C LYS A 66 -25.46 -6.00 -8.20
N LYS A 67 -26.42 -6.65 -8.86
CA LYS A 67 -26.22 -8.00 -9.44
C LYS A 67 -25.10 -8.03 -10.51
N GLU A 68 -24.94 -6.94 -11.26
CA GLU A 68 -23.90 -6.83 -12.28
C GLU A 68 -22.54 -6.52 -11.67
N GLN A 69 -22.51 -5.70 -10.61
CA GLN A 69 -21.30 -5.46 -9.81
C GLN A 69 -20.77 -6.76 -9.20
N GLU A 70 -21.63 -7.55 -8.56
CA GLU A 70 -21.26 -8.85 -7.97
C GLU A 70 -20.73 -9.81 -9.04
N ARG A 71 -21.40 -9.89 -10.20
CA ARG A 71 -20.96 -10.71 -11.32
C ARG A 71 -19.61 -10.26 -11.88
N PHE A 72 -19.38 -8.96 -12.02
CA PHE A 72 -18.11 -8.39 -12.43
C PHE A 72 -17.00 -8.76 -11.46
N VAL A 73 -17.22 -8.59 -10.16
CA VAL A 73 -16.24 -8.93 -9.11
C VAL A 73 -15.92 -10.43 -9.13
N SER A 74 -16.92 -11.30 -9.23
CA SER A 74 -16.69 -12.74 -9.34
C SER A 74 -15.86 -13.10 -10.58
N TYR A 75 -16.20 -12.54 -11.74
CA TYR A 75 -15.46 -12.81 -12.98
C TYR A 75 -14.03 -12.26 -12.91
N TYR A 76 -13.86 -11.05 -12.37
CA TYR A 76 -12.55 -10.41 -12.17
C TYR A 76 -11.60 -11.30 -11.37
N PHE A 77 -12.05 -11.85 -10.23
CA PHE A 77 -11.20 -12.73 -9.43
C PHE A 77 -10.85 -14.01 -10.17
N ILE A 78 -11.81 -14.64 -10.86
CA ILE A 78 -11.56 -15.85 -11.66
C ILE A 78 -10.51 -15.57 -12.74
N THR A 79 -10.68 -14.50 -13.53
CA THR A 79 -9.74 -14.17 -14.61
C THR A 79 -8.36 -13.79 -14.08
N THR A 80 -8.30 -13.08 -12.97
CA THR A 80 -7.04 -12.62 -12.36
C THR A 80 -6.24 -13.79 -11.78
N THR A 81 -6.91 -14.75 -11.14
CA THR A 81 -6.28 -15.98 -10.65
C THR A 81 -5.63 -16.75 -11.80
N VAL A 82 -6.33 -16.94 -12.92
CA VAL A 82 -5.78 -17.63 -14.10
C VAL A 82 -4.65 -16.82 -14.74
N SER A 83 -4.82 -15.50 -14.86
CA SER A 83 -3.84 -14.61 -15.48
C SER A 83 -2.50 -14.57 -14.74
N THR A 84 -2.48 -14.83 -13.44
CA THR A 84 -1.25 -14.77 -12.61
C THR A 84 -0.28 -15.91 -12.94
N LEU A 85 -0.78 -16.99 -13.55
CA LEU A 85 0.05 -18.14 -13.94
C LEU A 85 1.09 -17.75 -15.01
N VAL A 86 0.68 -16.97 -16.02
CA VAL A 86 1.57 -16.57 -17.13
C VAL A 86 2.81 -15.82 -16.65
N PRO A 87 2.71 -14.69 -15.90
CA PRO A 87 3.89 -13.98 -15.41
C PRO A 87 4.71 -14.82 -14.42
N SER A 88 4.08 -15.68 -13.62
CA SER A 88 4.81 -16.57 -12.70
C SER A 88 5.73 -17.56 -13.40
N THR A 89 5.45 -17.88 -14.67
CA THR A 89 6.30 -18.77 -15.47
C THR A 89 7.19 -17.98 -16.42
N VAL A 90 6.62 -17.11 -17.26
CA VAL A 90 7.35 -16.43 -18.35
C VAL A 90 8.37 -15.43 -17.80
N ILE A 91 7.96 -14.57 -16.85
CA ILE A 91 8.87 -13.54 -16.32
C ILE A 91 9.96 -14.17 -15.47
N VAL A 92 9.61 -15.17 -14.65
CA VAL A 92 10.57 -15.93 -13.84
C VAL A 92 11.57 -16.66 -14.74
N TYR A 93 11.10 -17.32 -15.81
CA TYR A 93 11.98 -17.97 -16.78
C TYR A 93 12.97 -16.99 -17.42
N VAL A 94 12.52 -15.79 -17.83
CA VAL A 94 13.40 -14.76 -18.39
C VAL A 94 14.40 -14.27 -17.35
N MET A 95 13.96 -14.04 -16.11
CA MET A 95 14.82 -13.57 -15.03
C MET A 95 15.93 -14.58 -14.70
N ASP A 96 15.59 -15.87 -14.66
CA ASP A 96 16.51 -16.94 -14.28
C ASP A 96 17.46 -17.37 -15.43
N ASN A 97 16.99 -17.36 -16.69
CA ASN A 97 17.77 -17.87 -17.83
C ASN A 97 18.45 -16.78 -18.68
N VAL A 98 17.81 -15.61 -18.83
CA VAL A 98 18.31 -14.52 -19.70
C VAL A 98 18.95 -13.41 -18.86
N GLY A 99 18.52 -13.29 -17.60
CA GLY A 99 19.09 -12.39 -16.62
C GLY A 99 18.13 -11.28 -16.18
N TRP A 100 18.47 -10.70 -15.03
CA TRP A 100 17.64 -9.73 -14.31
C TRP A 100 17.37 -8.46 -15.13
N ASN A 101 18.29 -8.05 -16.00
CA ASN A 101 18.18 -6.85 -16.83
C ASN A 101 17.00 -6.97 -17.82
N TRP A 102 16.90 -8.11 -18.49
CA TRP A 102 15.82 -8.38 -19.44
C TRP A 102 14.48 -8.56 -18.74
N GLY A 103 14.46 -9.22 -17.58
CA GLY A 103 13.25 -9.37 -16.77
C GLY A 103 12.66 -8.02 -16.34
N TYR A 104 13.47 -7.15 -15.72
CA TYR A 104 13.01 -5.82 -15.31
C TYR A 104 12.72 -4.89 -16.49
N GLY A 105 13.47 -5.02 -17.59
CA GLY A 105 13.21 -4.28 -18.82
C GLY A 105 11.84 -4.61 -19.41
N LEU A 106 11.50 -5.90 -19.52
CA LEU A 106 10.19 -6.35 -19.99
C LEU A 106 9.06 -5.83 -19.10
N CYS A 107 9.22 -5.93 -17.78
CA CYS A 107 8.26 -5.37 -16.82
C CYS A 107 8.07 -3.85 -16.99
N ALA A 108 9.14 -3.10 -17.26
CA ALA A 108 9.08 -1.66 -17.48
C ALA A 108 8.36 -1.30 -18.79
N VAL A 109 8.60 -2.03 -19.88
CA VAL A 109 7.90 -1.84 -21.16
C VAL A 109 6.41 -2.13 -21.03
N LEU A 110 6.05 -3.25 -20.40
CA LEU A 110 4.64 -3.58 -20.13
C LEU A 110 3.97 -2.51 -19.26
N SER A 111 4.67 -1.99 -18.25
CA SER A 111 4.17 -0.88 -17.42
C SER A 111 3.92 0.39 -18.25
N ALA A 112 4.81 0.72 -19.19
CA ALA A 112 4.67 1.88 -20.06
C ALA A 112 3.49 1.74 -21.03
N ILE A 113 3.29 0.55 -21.60
CA ILE A 113 2.13 0.24 -22.46
C ILE A 113 0.83 0.37 -21.66
N SER A 114 0.77 -0.23 -20.47
CA SER A 114 -0.40 -0.11 -19.59
C SER A 114 -0.73 1.34 -19.25
N LEU A 115 0.28 2.16 -18.94
CA LEU A 115 0.09 3.58 -18.69
C LEU A 115 -0.44 4.31 -19.93
N ALA A 116 0.13 4.03 -21.10
CA ALA A 116 -0.31 4.63 -22.36
C ALA A 116 -1.77 4.30 -22.70
N LEU A 117 -2.24 3.09 -22.38
CA LEU A 117 -3.64 2.69 -22.55
C LEU A 117 -4.56 3.30 -21.47
N PHE A 118 -4.06 3.47 -20.25
CA PHE A 118 -4.86 4.01 -19.14
C PHE A 118 -5.10 5.52 -19.25
N LEU A 119 -4.15 6.28 -19.79
CA LEU A 119 -4.29 7.73 -19.98
C LEU A 119 -5.55 8.16 -20.77
N PRO A 120 -5.86 7.59 -21.94
CA PRO A 120 -7.10 7.88 -22.65
C PRO A 120 -8.33 7.25 -21.98
N ALA A 121 -8.19 6.09 -21.34
CA ALA A 121 -9.30 5.45 -20.61
C ALA A 121 -9.79 6.29 -19.43
N LYS A 122 -8.91 7.06 -18.79
CA LYS A 122 -9.28 8.02 -17.74
C LYS A 122 -10.32 9.05 -18.21
N TRP A 123 -10.25 9.48 -19.47
CA TRP A 123 -11.23 10.42 -20.04
C TRP A 123 -12.60 9.78 -20.29
N PHE A 124 -12.65 8.46 -20.47
CA PHE A 124 -13.89 7.72 -20.69
C PHE A 124 -14.49 7.17 -19.39
N CYS A 125 -13.71 7.09 -18.31
CA CYS A 125 -14.23 6.75 -16.99
C CYS A 125 -15.22 7.83 -16.53
N ARG A 126 -16.45 7.41 -16.26
CA ARG A 126 -17.48 8.24 -15.63
C ARG A 126 -16.89 8.91 -14.40
N ASP A 127 -16.98 10.24 -14.33
CA ASP A 127 -16.50 11.02 -13.20
C ASP A 127 -17.15 10.47 -11.93
N ALA A 128 -16.37 9.76 -11.12
CA ALA A 128 -16.84 9.25 -9.85
C ALA A 128 -17.11 10.48 -8.99
N ARG A 129 -18.38 10.73 -8.64
CA ARG A 129 -18.71 11.78 -7.68
C ARG A 129 -17.85 11.54 -6.44
N PRO A 130 -17.15 12.56 -5.90
CA PRO A 130 -16.29 12.37 -4.76
C PRO A 130 -17.14 11.95 -3.56
N GLU A 131 -17.24 10.64 -3.31
CA GLU A 131 -17.67 10.13 -2.02
C GLU A 131 -16.61 10.55 -1.00
N GLY A 132 -17.06 11.19 0.09
CA GLY A 132 -16.16 11.79 1.07
C GLY A 132 -15.08 10.82 1.57
N SER A 133 -13.87 11.34 1.81
CA SER A 133 -12.72 10.50 2.18
C SER A 133 -13.01 9.66 3.44
N PRO A 134 -12.93 8.32 3.37
CA PRO A 134 -13.17 7.44 4.52
C PRO A 134 -12.19 7.71 5.66
N PHE A 135 -10.98 8.20 5.36
CA PHE A 135 -10.00 8.61 6.36
C PHE A 135 -10.44 9.82 7.18
N ILE A 136 -11.16 10.76 6.57
CA ILE A 136 -11.73 11.91 7.29
C ILE A 136 -12.81 11.44 8.25
N ASN A 137 -13.65 10.49 7.84
CA ASN A 137 -14.67 9.91 8.70
C ASN A 137 -14.04 9.14 9.87
N LEU A 138 -12.98 8.36 9.61
CA LEU A 138 -12.23 7.67 10.66
C LEU A 138 -11.57 8.66 11.64
N ALA A 139 -10.92 9.70 11.12
CA ALA A 139 -10.32 10.75 11.94
C ALA A 139 -11.38 11.47 12.79
N ARG A 140 -12.56 11.77 12.24
CA ARG A 140 -13.68 12.35 13.00
C ARG A 140 -14.10 11.42 14.15
N VAL A 141 -14.21 10.12 13.91
CA VAL A 141 -14.59 9.15 14.96
C VAL A 141 -13.52 9.10 16.06
N VAL A 142 -12.23 9.00 15.69
CA VAL A 142 -11.12 8.99 16.65
C VAL A 142 -11.08 10.27 17.48
N VAL A 143 -11.18 11.43 16.82
CA VAL A 143 -11.19 12.74 17.50
C VAL A 143 -12.42 12.89 18.39
N SER A 144 -13.58 12.38 17.98
CA SER A 144 -14.80 12.41 18.78
C SER A 144 -14.72 11.48 19.99
N ALA A 145 -14.14 10.30 19.84
CA ALA A 145 -13.87 9.37 20.93
C ALA A 145 -12.86 9.95 21.93
N ALA A 146 -11.76 10.52 21.46
CA ALA A 146 -10.76 11.18 22.30
C ALA A 146 -11.34 12.37 23.08
N ARG A 147 -12.18 13.21 22.44
CA ARG A 147 -12.90 14.29 23.12
C ARG A 147 -13.85 13.76 24.19
N LYS A 148 -14.58 12.67 23.92
CA LYS A 148 -15.48 12.05 24.89
C LYS A 148 -14.74 11.47 26.10
N ILE A 149 -13.56 10.88 25.88
CA ILE A 149 -12.68 10.37 26.96
C ILE A 149 -12.12 11.54 27.79
N LYS A 150 -11.63 12.60 27.15
CA LYS A 150 -11.12 13.80 27.85
C LYS A 150 -12.21 14.49 28.67
N PHE A 151 -13.42 14.60 28.14
CA PHE A 151 -14.56 15.15 28.86
C PHE A 151 -14.95 14.28 30.07
N ARG A 152 -15.01 12.95 29.92
CA ARG A 152 -15.24 12.02 31.04
C ARG A 152 -14.17 12.11 32.12
N LEU A 153 -12.91 12.32 31.75
CA LEU A 153 -11.81 12.52 32.70
C LEU A 153 -11.90 13.87 33.43
N SER A 154 -12.33 14.94 32.76
CA SER A 154 -12.53 16.25 33.40
C SER A 154 -13.69 16.22 34.40
N VAL A 155 -14.84 15.64 34.00
CA VAL A 155 -16.01 15.47 34.88
C VAL A 155 -15.66 14.59 36.09
N LYS A 156 -14.91 13.50 35.90
CA LYS A 156 -14.47 12.64 37.00
C LYS A 156 -13.39 13.29 37.89
N LYS A 157 -12.69 14.34 37.44
CA LYS A 157 -11.65 15.01 38.23
C LYS A 157 -12.24 16.12 39.10
N GLU A 158 -13.33 16.75 38.68
CA GLU A 158 -14.03 17.79 39.45
C GLU A 158 -14.84 17.21 40.63
N ASP A 159 -15.33 15.97 40.53
CA ASP A 159 -16.06 15.31 41.63
C ASP A 159 -15.19 14.75 42.77
N TYR A 160 -13.85 14.72 42.63
CA TYR A 160 -12.92 14.20 43.67
C TYR A 160 -12.23 15.27 44.52
N CYS A 161 -12.54 16.55 44.32
CA CYS A 161 -11.94 17.66 45.09
C CYS A 161 -12.94 18.40 45.99
N HIS A 162 -13.89 17.68 46.62
CA HIS A 162 -14.57 18.21 47.81
C HIS A 162 -14.68 17.13 48.89
N GLY A 163 -13.59 16.92 49.62
CA GLY A 163 -13.53 15.91 50.67
C GLY A 163 -12.24 15.94 51.47
N SER A 164 -11.85 17.10 52.00
CA SER A 164 -10.88 17.15 53.09
C SER A 164 -11.20 18.30 54.03
N GLY A 165 -11.53 17.95 55.29
CA GLY A 165 -11.55 18.88 56.41
C GLY A 165 -12.91 19.10 57.09
N LYS A 166 -13.42 18.10 57.82
CA LYS A 166 -13.77 18.19 59.25
C LYS A 166 -14.42 16.88 59.71
N HIS A 167 -13.66 16.11 60.50
CA HIS A 167 -14.18 15.08 61.38
C HIS A 167 -15.00 15.78 62.46
N SER A 168 -16.27 15.40 62.56
CA SER A 168 -17.27 15.98 63.45
C SER A 168 -16.94 15.66 64.91
N ASP A 169 -16.93 16.71 65.72
CA ASP A 169 -17.18 16.61 67.16
C ASP A 169 -18.59 16.05 67.42
N LEU A 170 -18.66 15.33 68.54
CA LEU A 170 -19.82 15.00 69.38
C LEU A 170 -20.95 14.13 68.79
N THR A 171 -20.86 12.85 69.18
CA THR A 171 -21.93 12.13 69.89
C THR A 171 -22.80 13.03 70.78
N ASP A 172 -24.10 13.07 70.50
CA ASP A 172 -25.17 12.93 71.49
C ASP A 172 -26.53 12.97 70.79
N SER A 173 -27.18 11.81 70.66
CA SER A 173 -28.63 11.57 70.82
C SER A 173 -28.99 10.17 70.33
N PHE A 174 -29.07 9.26 71.31
CA PHE A 174 -29.47 7.84 71.29
C PHE A 174 -28.40 6.78 70.99
#